data_AF-A0A172XYX1-F1
#
_entry.id   AF-A0A172XYX1-F1
#
_cell.length_a   1.000
_cell.length_b   1.000
_cell.length_c   1.000
_cell.angle_alpha   90.00
_cell.angle_beta   90.00
_cell.angle_gamma   90.00
#
_symmetry.space_group_name_H-M   'P 1'
#
loop_
_entity.id
_entity.type
_entity.pdbx_description
1 polymer ?
#
loop_
_entity_poly.entity_id
_entity_poly.type
_entity_poly.pdbx_seq_one_letter_code
_entity_poly.pdbx_strand_id
1 'polypeptide(L)'
;MANRSFIYTTDDYQQNPIKALGFSEYENEVHPLYLLMVAGESQMISSTVVEEIEKTAIVGNFDQGKELVLKFLELVSIYEEAYQIDSFKDFVKETKEILNQRKVKYVILENFEIVELSGNNFVSDTFQGLSEIKQEIEELYAKHLNGNLCAENIRESEFYNDFDDTSIEWGEIDRDDIDWTNFWSENLYYNLQK
;
A
#
# COMPACT_ATOMS: atom_id res chain seq x y z
N MET A 1 21.64 3.61 -2.11
CA MET A 1 21.09 2.23 -2.24
C MET A 1 20.20 2.20 -3.49
N ALA A 2 19.62 1.07 -3.89
CA ALA A 2 18.54 1.12 -4.88
C ALA A 2 17.29 1.71 -4.18
N ASN A 3 16.60 2.66 -4.83
CA ASN A 3 15.37 3.27 -4.32
C ASN A 3 14.31 2.18 -4.18
N ARG A 4 13.97 1.79 -2.96
CA ARG A 4 13.05 0.66 -2.70
C ARG A 4 12.14 0.99 -1.52
N SER A 5 10.88 0.59 -1.63
CA SER A 5 9.93 0.64 -0.54
C SER A 5 9.58 -0.78 -0.08
N PHE A 6 9.36 -0.94 1.22
CA PHE A 6 9.09 -2.24 1.80
C PHE A 6 7.95 -2.13 2.81
N ILE A 7 7.05 -3.10 2.78
CA ILE A 7 6.00 -3.23 3.77
C ILE A 7 6.11 -4.56 4.50
N TYR A 8 5.93 -4.55 5.81
CA TYR A 8 5.89 -5.77 6.62
C TYR A 8 4.94 -5.61 7.81
N THR A 9 4.57 -6.74 8.41
CA THR A 9 3.63 -6.79 9.53
C THR A 9 4.27 -7.32 10.81
N THR A 10 3.86 -6.77 11.95
CA THR A 10 4.45 -7.08 13.25
C THR A 10 3.45 -6.90 14.39
N ASP A 11 3.66 -7.58 15.51
CA ASP A 11 2.94 -7.34 16.77
C ASP A 11 3.60 -6.27 17.66
N ASP A 12 4.83 -5.90 17.33
CA ASP A 12 5.63 -4.90 18.02
C ASP A 12 6.43 -4.10 16.99
N TYR A 13 6.15 -2.80 16.85
CA TYR A 13 6.83 -1.94 15.87
C TYR A 13 8.25 -1.54 16.29
N GLN A 14 8.70 -1.92 17.49
CA GLN A 14 10.10 -1.83 17.91
C GLN A 14 10.89 -3.10 17.59
N GLN A 15 10.23 -4.11 17.02
CA GLN A 15 10.82 -5.40 16.68
C GLN A 15 11.71 -5.28 15.43
N ASN A 16 12.84 -5.99 15.44
CA ASN A 16 13.71 -6.11 14.27
C ASN A 16 12.95 -6.75 13.08
N PRO A 17 13.06 -6.21 11.85
CA PRO A 17 12.33 -6.68 10.68
C PRO A 17 12.62 -8.14 10.37
N ILE A 18 13.79 -8.67 10.69
CA ILE A 18 14.13 -10.10 10.49
C ILE A 18 13.11 -11.05 11.17
N LYS A 19 12.35 -10.57 12.16
CA LYS A 19 11.31 -11.32 12.86
C LYS A 19 9.87 -10.96 12.44
N ALA A 20 9.69 -10.05 11.49
CA ALA A 20 8.37 -9.65 10.98
C ALA A 20 7.84 -10.64 9.93
N LEU A 21 6.55 -10.54 9.63
CA LEU A 21 5.85 -11.39 8.66
C LEU A 21 5.33 -10.57 7.48
N GLY A 22 5.18 -11.18 6.31
CA GLY A 22 4.48 -10.56 5.18
C GLY A 22 5.24 -9.41 4.52
N PHE A 23 6.51 -9.67 4.20
CA PHE A 23 7.44 -8.75 3.56
C PHE A 23 7.17 -8.58 2.08
N SER A 24 6.64 -7.44 1.67
CA SER A 24 6.61 -7.09 0.25
C SER A 24 7.48 -5.88 -0.06
N GLU A 25 8.03 -5.89 -1.27
CA GLU A 25 8.95 -4.89 -1.79
C GLU A 25 8.35 -4.27 -3.06
N TYR A 26 8.61 -3.00 -3.28
CA TYR A 26 8.35 -2.33 -4.55
C TYR A 26 9.58 -1.51 -4.95
N GLU A 27 10.01 -1.66 -6.20
CA GLU A 27 11.18 -0.96 -6.70
C GLU A 27 10.83 0.46 -7.14
N ASN A 28 11.76 1.39 -6.94
CA ASN A 28 11.77 2.77 -7.46
C ASN A 28 10.71 3.73 -6.92
N GLU A 29 9.59 3.24 -6.37
CA GLU A 29 8.52 4.05 -5.79
C GLU A 29 7.81 3.33 -4.62
N VAL A 30 6.85 4.03 -3.99
CA VAL A 30 5.95 3.45 -2.99
C VAL A 30 4.63 3.10 -3.68
N HIS A 31 4.30 1.82 -3.76
CA HIS A 31 3.03 1.40 -4.36
C HIS A 31 1.83 1.97 -3.58
N PRO A 32 0.79 2.52 -4.24
CA PRO A 32 -0.37 3.12 -3.57
C PRO A 32 -1.08 2.20 -2.56
N LEU A 33 -1.17 0.90 -2.84
CA LEU A 33 -1.72 -0.06 -1.88
C LEU A 33 -0.91 -0.15 -0.56
N TYR A 34 0.39 0.13 -0.57
CA TYR A 34 1.19 0.18 0.66
C TYR A 34 0.86 1.43 1.48
N LEU A 35 0.60 2.57 0.83
CA LEU A 35 0.13 3.78 1.49
C LEU A 35 -1.21 3.53 2.19
N LEU A 36 -2.17 2.87 1.52
CA LEU A 36 -3.44 2.49 2.14
C LEU A 36 -3.26 1.61 3.37
N MET A 37 -2.34 0.64 3.32
CA MET A 37 -2.07 -0.23 4.46
C MET A 37 -1.62 0.55 5.70
N VAL A 38 -0.86 1.63 5.54
CA VAL A 38 -0.42 2.44 6.69
C VAL A 38 -1.32 3.64 7.00
N ALA A 39 -2.33 3.93 6.18
CA ALA A 39 -3.20 5.11 6.35
C ALA A 39 -4.12 5.06 7.60
N GLY A 40 -4.36 3.88 8.16
CA GLY A 40 -5.16 3.69 9.37
C GLY A 40 -4.36 3.95 10.65
N GLU A 41 -4.59 5.09 11.31
CA GLU A 41 -3.91 5.47 12.57
C GLU A 41 -2.38 5.45 12.45
N SER A 42 -1.86 6.23 11.50
CA SER A 42 -0.43 6.27 11.19
C SER A 42 0.41 7.00 12.23
N GLN A 43 1.67 6.57 12.40
CA GLN A 43 2.69 7.28 13.16
C GLN A 43 4.08 7.10 12.51
N MET A 44 4.92 8.15 12.57
CA MET A 44 6.35 7.99 12.22
C MET A 44 7.13 7.28 13.31
N ILE A 45 7.91 6.29 12.90
CA ILE A 45 8.88 5.57 13.70
C ILE A 45 10.28 5.67 13.06
N SER A 46 11.30 5.36 13.86
CA SER A 46 12.64 5.14 13.29
C SER A 46 12.61 3.90 12.42
N SER A 47 13.35 3.93 11.31
CA SER A 47 13.57 2.71 10.52
C SER A 47 14.14 1.62 11.42
N THR A 48 13.65 0.39 11.23
CA THR A 48 14.22 -0.76 11.92
C THR A 48 15.15 -1.58 11.00
N VAL A 49 15.34 -1.10 9.77
CA VAL A 49 16.14 -1.72 8.70
C VAL A 49 17.45 -0.96 8.47
N VAL A 50 17.43 0.37 8.50
CA VAL A 50 18.64 1.21 8.37
C VAL A 50 18.96 1.84 9.72
N GLU A 51 20.25 1.84 10.09
CA GLU A 51 20.77 2.53 11.28
C GLU A 51 20.82 4.05 11.06
N GLU A 52 19.67 4.65 10.74
CA GLU A 52 19.50 6.10 10.62
C GLU A 52 18.88 6.68 11.88
N ILE A 53 19.35 7.86 12.26
CA ILE A 53 18.88 8.57 13.45
C ILE A 53 17.48 9.17 13.20
N GLU A 54 17.11 9.37 11.93
CA GLU A 54 15.87 10.03 11.54
C GLU A 54 14.69 9.06 11.45
N LYS A 55 13.48 9.59 11.65
CA LYS A 55 12.25 8.80 11.51
C LYS A 55 11.91 8.67 10.04
N THR A 56 12.20 7.52 9.47
CA THR A 56 12.07 7.23 8.04
C THR A 56 11.11 6.09 7.76
N ALA A 57 10.30 5.68 8.75
CA ALA A 57 9.29 4.63 8.56
C ALA A 57 7.94 5.03 9.15
N ILE A 58 6.87 4.46 8.59
CA ILE A 58 5.48 4.71 8.97
C ILE A 58 4.90 3.42 9.53
N VAL A 59 4.41 3.47 10.77
CA VAL A 59 3.59 2.40 11.33
C VAL A 59 2.12 2.75 11.17
N GLY A 60 1.30 1.78 10.77
CA GLY A 60 -0.16 1.87 10.79
C GLY A 60 -0.80 0.69 11.52
N ASN A 61 -2.09 0.83 11.82
CA ASN A 61 -2.93 -0.24 12.34
C ASN A 61 -3.25 -1.24 11.22
N PHE A 62 -2.84 -2.50 11.39
CA PHE A 62 -2.98 -3.52 10.34
C PHE A 62 -4.43 -3.75 9.93
N ASP A 63 -5.35 -3.85 10.89
CA ASP A 63 -6.75 -4.15 10.59
C ASP A 63 -7.44 -3.01 9.84
N GLN A 64 -7.15 -1.76 10.20
CA GLN A 64 -7.68 -0.59 9.49
C GLN A 64 -7.11 -0.48 8.08
N GLY A 65 -5.79 -0.63 7.93
CA GLY A 65 -5.13 -0.62 6.62
C GLY A 65 -5.63 -1.71 5.68
N LYS A 66 -5.75 -2.93 6.21
CA LYS A 66 -6.36 -4.06 5.50
C LYS A 66 -7.77 -3.72 5.04
N GLU A 67 -8.61 -3.16 5.90
CA GLU A 67 -9.98 -2.80 5.54
C GLU A 67 -10.01 -1.77 4.39
N LEU A 68 -9.14 -0.76 4.43
CA LEU A 68 -9.03 0.25 3.37
C LEU A 68 -8.60 -0.38 2.03
N VAL A 69 -7.57 -1.24 2.03
CA VAL A 69 -7.14 -1.97 0.82
C VAL A 69 -8.28 -2.81 0.25
N LEU A 70 -8.95 -3.60 1.10
CA LEU A 70 -10.02 -4.47 0.63
C LEU A 70 -11.22 -3.70 0.09
N LYS A 71 -11.58 -2.57 0.71
CA LYS A 71 -12.61 -1.67 0.20
C LYS A 71 -12.22 -1.13 -1.17
N PHE A 72 -11.03 -0.56 -1.29
CA PHE A 72 -10.57 0.02 -2.56
C PHE A 72 -10.56 -1.01 -3.69
N LEU A 73 -9.97 -2.19 -3.47
CA LEU A 73 -9.92 -3.26 -4.46
C LEU A 73 -11.31 -3.77 -4.87
N GLU A 74 -12.26 -3.84 -3.92
CA GLU A 74 -13.66 -4.15 -4.22
C GLU A 74 -14.28 -3.08 -5.15
N LEU A 75 -14.06 -1.80 -4.85
CA LEU A 75 -14.56 -0.71 -5.67
C LEU A 75 -13.99 -0.75 -7.10
N VAL A 76 -12.67 -0.91 -7.24
CA VAL A 76 -12.02 -1.02 -8.56
C VAL A 76 -12.58 -2.22 -9.33
N SER A 77 -12.67 -3.38 -8.68
CA SER A 77 -13.18 -4.61 -9.32
C SER A 77 -14.64 -4.50 -9.79
N ILE A 78 -15.48 -3.73 -9.09
CA ILE A 78 -16.90 -3.55 -9.44
C ILE A 78 -17.09 -2.49 -10.52
N TYR A 79 -16.43 -1.34 -10.38
CA TYR A 79 -16.76 -0.13 -11.13
C TYR A 79 -15.83 0.17 -12.28
N GLU A 80 -14.59 -0.33 -12.26
CA GLU A 80 -13.62 -0.05 -13.31
C GLU A 80 -13.52 -1.21 -14.31
N GLU A 81 -14.08 -1.01 -15.50
CA GLU A 81 -14.13 -2.03 -16.55
C GLU A 81 -12.75 -2.53 -16.95
N ALA A 82 -11.74 -1.65 -16.97
CA ALA A 82 -10.37 -1.99 -17.31
C ALA A 82 -9.72 -3.02 -16.35
N TYR A 83 -10.27 -3.15 -15.13
CA TYR A 83 -9.83 -4.10 -14.12
C TYR A 83 -10.82 -5.26 -13.92
N GLN A 84 -11.81 -5.44 -14.81
CA GLN A 84 -12.71 -6.61 -14.81
C GLN A 84 -12.08 -7.85 -15.48
N ILE A 85 -10.77 -7.95 -15.45
CA ILE A 85 -9.95 -9.00 -16.05
C ILE A 85 -9.65 -10.10 -15.01
N ASP A 86 -9.34 -11.31 -15.48
CA ASP A 86 -9.20 -12.47 -14.61
C ASP A 86 -7.98 -12.35 -13.68
N SER A 87 -6.86 -11.82 -14.16
CA SER A 87 -5.65 -11.59 -13.36
C SER A 87 -5.89 -10.69 -12.16
N PHE A 88 -6.60 -9.57 -12.36
CA PHE A 88 -6.96 -8.66 -11.27
C PHE A 88 -7.96 -9.30 -10.29
N LYS A 89 -8.95 -10.04 -10.77
CA LYS A 89 -9.89 -10.76 -9.90
C LYS A 89 -9.18 -11.79 -9.02
N ASP A 90 -8.23 -12.52 -9.59
CA ASP A 90 -7.39 -13.46 -8.86
C ASP A 90 -6.53 -12.74 -7.82
N PHE A 91 -5.91 -11.60 -8.18
CA PHE A 91 -5.18 -10.75 -7.25
C PHE A 91 -6.03 -10.25 -6.08
N VAL A 92 -7.25 -9.76 -6.33
CA VAL A 92 -8.17 -9.30 -5.27
C VAL A 92 -8.53 -10.45 -4.33
N LYS A 93 -8.79 -11.64 -4.89
CA LYS A 93 -9.10 -12.84 -4.10
C LYS A 93 -7.91 -13.28 -3.25
N GLU A 94 -6.71 -13.35 -3.82
CA GLU A 94 -5.48 -13.70 -3.12
C GLU A 94 -5.16 -12.70 -2.02
N THR A 95 -5.25 -11.40 -2.32
CA THR A 95 -5.09 -10.30 -1.32
C THR A 95 -6.03 -10.50 -0.14
N LYS A 96 -7.31 -10.78 -0.41
CA LYS A 96 -8.29 -11.04 0.63
C LYS A 96 -7.95 -12.27 1.46
N GLU A 97 -7.44 -13.33 0.85
CA GLU A 97 -7.03 -14.54 1.57
C GLU A 97 -5.82 -14.27 2.46
N ILE A 98 -4.74 -13.72 1.91
CA ILE A 98 -3.48 -13.44 2.61
C ILE A 98 -3.72 -12.50 3.79
N LEU A 99 -4.38 -11.35 3.57
CA LEU A 99 -4.54 -10.34 4.62
C LEU A 99 -5.50 -10.80 5.73
N ASN A 100 -6.49 -11.65 5.44
CA ASN A 100 -7.38 -12.19 6.48
C ASN A 100 -6.73 -13.31 7.31
N GLN A 101 -5.71 -13.98 6.79
CA GLN A 101 -4.97 -15.01 7.54
C GLN A 101 -4.00 -14.41 8.56
N ARG A 102 -3.49 -13.19 8.30
CA ARG A 102 -2.54 -12.49 9.17
C ARG A 102 -3.23 -12.04 10.47
N LYS A 103 -2.62 -12.41 11.59
CA LYS A 103 -3.05 -12.02 12.95
C LYS A 103 -1.95 -11.20 13.60
N VAL A 104 -1.85 -9.95 13.17
CA VAL A 104 -0.80 -8.99 13.52
C VAL A 104 -1.44 -7.66 13.86
N LYS A 105 -0.81 -6.88 14.74
CA LYS A 105 -1.35 -5.58 15.16
C LYS A 105 -0.99 -4.44 14.22
N TYR A 106 0.24 -4.47 13.70
CA TYR A 106 0.83 -3.34 13.00
C TYR A 106 1.30 -3.75 11.61
N VAL A 107 1.34 -2.75 10.75
CA VAL A 107 2.01 -2.78 9.46
C VAL A 107 2.98 -1.62 9.41
N ILE A 108 4.18 -1.85 8.88
CA ILE A 108 5.23 -0.86 8.77
C ILE A 108 5.61 -0.73 7.30
N LEU A 109 5.64 0.53 6.84
CA LEU A 109 6.18 0.94 5.56
C LEU A 109 7.54 1.61 5.79
N GLU A 110 8.57 1.04 5.18
CA GLU A 110 9.89 1.65 5.08
C GLU A 110 10.06 2.19 3.65
N ASN A 111 10.40 3.46 3.50
CA ASN A 111 10.41 4.17 2.21
C ASN A 111 11.79 4.79 1.91
N PHE A 112 12.85 3.98 2.04
CA PHE A 112 14.27 4.36 1.88
C PHE A 112 14.51 5.28 0.69
N GLU A 113 14.92 6.52 0.96
CA GLU A 113 15.38 7.56 0.02
C GLU A 113 14.43 7.96 -1.15
N ILE A 114 13.37 7.20 -1.47
CA ILE A 114 12.33 7.56 -2.46
C ILE A 114 11.68 8.90 -2.09
N VAL A 115 11.67 9.20 -0.80
CA VAL A 115 11.00 10.36 -0.24
C VAL A 115 11.90 11.60 -0.10
N GLU A 116 13.22 11.44 0.04
CA GLU A 116 14.16 12.58 0.09
C GLU A 116 14.32 13.28 -1.28
N LEU A 117 14.09 12.57 -2.38
CA LEU A 117 14.26 13.10 -3.73
C LEU A 117 13.17 14.12 -4.15
N SER A 118 12.10 14.28 -3.36
CA SER A 118 10.99 15.22 -3.65
C SER A 118 11.23 16.65 -3.14
N GLY A 119 12.32 16.91 -2.41
CA GLY A 119 12.83 18.27 -2.15
C GLY A 119 12.14 19.12 -1.08
N ASN A 120 11.07 18.62 -0.45
CA ASN A 120 10.46 19.22 0.74
C ASN A 120 10.50 18.24 1.90
N ASN A 121 10.67 18.72 3.14
CA ASN A 121 10.62 17.90 4.35
C ASN A 121 9.25 17.20 4.46
N PHE A 122 9.17 15.99 3.91
CA PHE A 122 7.97 15.24 3.56
C PHE A 122 7.12 14.83 4.77
N VAL A 123 7.69 14.87 5.98
CA VAL A 123 7.08 14.29 7.20
C VAL A 123 5.73 14.90 7.57
N SER A 124 5.42 16.16 7.24
CA SER A 124 4.06 16.71 7.46
C SER A 124 3.09 16.30 6.37
N ASP A 125 3.55 16.34 5.13
CA ASP A 125 2.70 16.24 3.94
C ASP A 125 2.28 14.79 3.70
N THR A 126 3.09 13.80 4.10
CA THR A 126 2.70 12.38 4.07
C THR A 126 1.52 12.08 4.97
N PHE A 127 1.48 12.64 6.18
CA PHE A 127 0.38 12.34 7.11
C PHE A 127 -0.91 12.98 6.66
N GLN A 128 -0.80 14.21 6.15
CA GLN A 128 -1.93 14.86 5.51
C GLN A 128 -2.42 14.01 4.34
N GLY A 129 -1.54 13.60 3.43
CA GLY A 129 -1.87 12.74 2.29
C GLY A 129 -2.48 11.39 2.71
N LEU A 130 -1.94 10.72 3.74
CA LEU A 130 -2.51 9.46 4.26
C LEU A 130 -3.92 9.65 4.82
N SER A 131 -4.17 10.77 5.52
CA SER A 131 -5.50 11.08 6.04
C SER A 131 -6.49 11.41 4.93
N GLU A 132 -6.05 12.11 3.88
CA GLU A 132 -6.84 12.45 2.70
C GLU A 132 -7.18 11.19 1.90
N ILE A 133 -6.19 10.33 1.62
CA ILE A 133 -6.39 9.02 0.98
C ILE A 133 -7.39 8.16 1.77
N LYS A 134 -7.23 8.07 3.09
CA LYS A 134 -8.17 7.32 3.94
C LYS A 134 -9.59 7.87 3.78
N GLN A 135 -9.76 9.19 3.91
CA GLN A 135 -11.06 9.83 3.82
C GLN A 135 -11.69 9.60 2.44
N GLU A 136 -10.92 9.74 1.37
CA GLU A 136 -11.36 9.50 0.01
C GLU A 136 -11.92 8.08 -0.18
N ILE A 137 -11.17 7.05 0.24
CA ILE A 137 -11.63 5.66 0.14
C ILE A 137 -12.88 5.41 1.00
N GLU A 138 -12.94 5.97 2.21
CA GLU A 138 -14.12 5.85 3.07
C GLU A 138 -15.36 6.53 2.46
N GLU A 139 -15.20 7.68 1.82
CA GLU A 139 -16.28 8.40 1.13
C GLU A 139 -16.77 7.66 -0.11
N LEU A 140 -15.86 7.14 -0.94
CA LEU A 140 -16.19 6.30 -2.09
C LEU A 140 -16.93 5.04 -1.65
N TYR A 141 -16.46 4.37 -0.60
CA TYR A 141 -17.11 3.18 -0.09
C TYR A 141 -18.48 3.50 0.53
N ALA A 142 -18.63 4.64 1.21
CA ALA A 142 -19.93 5.08 1.69
C ALA A 142 -20.92 5.36 0.55
N LYS A 143 -20.47 5.97 -0.56
CA LYS A 143 -21.28 6.12 -1.78
C LYS A 143 -21.67 4.76 -2.36
N HIS A 144 -20.76 3.79 -2.37
CA HIS A 144 -21.04 2.42 -2.82
C HIS A 144 -22.16 1.76 -1.98
N LEU A 145 -22.05 1.80 -0.65
CA LEU A 145 -23.05 1.25 0.25
C LEU A 145 -24.43 1.93 0.12
N ASN A 146 -24.44 3.21 -0.26
CA ASN A 146 -25.66 3.97 -0.54
C ASN A 146 -26.23 3.76 -1.95
N GLY A 147 -25.55 3.00 -2.81
CA GLY A 147 -25.96 2.76 -4.20
C GLY A 147 -25.80 3.98 -5.13
N ASN A 148 -25.01 4.97 -4.72
CA ASN A 148 -24.82 6.25 -5.44
C ASN A 148 -23.45 6.38 -6.11
N LEU A 149 -22.60 5.35 -6.02
CA LEU A 149 -21.29 5.34 -6.65
C LEU A 149 -21.40 4.88 -8.11
N CYS A 150 -20.66 5.55 -9.00
CA CYS A 150 -20.48 5.13 -10.39
C CYS A 150 -18.98 5.11 -10.77
N ALA A 151 -18.68 4.58 -11.97
CA ALA A 151 -17.31 4.49 -12.49
C ALA A 151 -16.60 5.85 -12.59
N GLU A 152 -17.33 6.92 -12.93
CA GLU A 152 -16.77 8.27 -13.01
C GLU A 152 -16.23 8.74 -11.65
N ASN A 153 -16.91 8.40 -10.54
CA ASN A 153 -16.40 8.73 -9.22
C ASN A 153 -15.10 8.01 -8.87
N ILE A 154 -14.86 6.81 -9.43
CA ILE A 154 -13.58 6.12 -9.26
C ILE A 154 -12.50 6.79 -10.12
N ARG A 155 -12.80 7.12 -11.37
CA ARG A 155 -11.81 7.76 -12.27
C ARG A 155 -11.45 9.19 -11.88
N GLU A 156 -12.35 9.89 -11.19
CA GLU A 156 -12.09 11.21 -10.61
C GLU A 156 -11.27 11.15 -9.31
N SER A 157 -11.06 9.96 -8.73
CA SER A 157 -10.26 9.78 -7.53
C SER A 157 -8.78 9.99 -7.83
N GLU A 158 -8.12 10.86 -7.08
CA GLU A 158 -6.67 11.07 -7.21
C GLU A 158 -5.94 9.77 -6.87
N PHE A 159 -6.34 9.12 -5.78
CA PHE A 159 -5.74 7.84 -5.38
C PHE A 159 -5.91 6.73 -6.42
N TYR A 160 -7.07 6.62 -7.08
CA TYR A 160 -7.25 5.64 -8.17
C TYR A 160 -6.30 5.92 -9.33
N ASN A 161 -6.13 7.19 -9.72
CA ASN A 161 -5.25 7.55 -10.82
C ASN A 161 -3.78 7.22 -10.49
N ASP A 162 -3.33 7.52 -9.27
CA ASP A 162 -2.00 7.11 -8.80
C ASP A 162 -1.84 5.59 -8.81
N PHE A 163 -2.85 4.84 -8.33
CA PHE A 163 -2.85 3.38 -8.37
C PHE A 163 -2.76 2.85 -9.80
N ASP A 164 -3.57 3.39 -10.71
CA ASP A 164 -3.60 2.95 -12.10
C ASP A 164 -2.27 3.24 -12.78
N ASP A 165 -1.75 4.46 -12.67
CA ASP A 165 -0.47 4.90 -13.24
C ASP A 165 0.71 4.05 -12.73
N THR A 166 0.81 3.82 -11.42
CA THR A 166 1.85 2.93 -10.86
C THR A 166 1.68 1.49 -11.37
N SER A 167 0.45 0.99 -11.49
CA SER A 167 0.19 -0.40 -11.92
C SER A 167 0.52 -0.65 -13.39
N ILE A 168 0.31 0.34 -14.25
CA ILE A 168 0.62 0.27 -15.69
C ILE A 168 2.01 0.82 -16.02
N GLU A 169 2.83 1.14 -15.01
CA GLU A 169 4.13 1.81 -15.16
C GLU A 169 4.03 3.03 -16.11
N TRP A 170 3.06 3.92 -15.85
CA TRP A 170 2.81 5.13 -16.65
C TRP A 170 2.49 4.86 -18.12
N GLY A 171 1.89 3.70 -18.41
CA GLY A 171 1.41 3.27 -19.72
C GLY A 171 2.41 2.38 -20.47
N GLU A 172 3.47 1.93 -19.81
CA GLU A 172 4.45 1.00 -20.37
C GLU A 172 3.96 -0.46 -20.34
N ILE A 173 3.01 -0.79 -19.46
CA ILE A 173 2.45 -2.14 -19.29
C ILE A 173 0.93 -2.13 -19.57
N ASP A 174 0.47 -3.06 -20.41
CA ASP A 174 -0.96 -3.30 -20.60
C ASP A 174 -1.55 -3.97 -19.34
N ARG A 175 -2.79 -3.62 -18.96
CA ARG A 175 -3.40 -4.15 -17.71
C ARG A 175 -3.51 -5.68 -17.66
N ASP A 176 -3.69 -6.31 -18.82
CA ASP A 176 -3.71 -7.78 -18.96
C ASP A 176 -2.35 -8.43 -18.69
N ASP A 177 -1.26 -7.67 -18.82
CA ASP A 177 0.12 -8.12 -18.66
C ASP A 177 0.70 -7.77 -17.28
N ILE A 178 -0.06 -7.09 -16.41
CA ILE A 178 0.39 -6.78 -15.04
C ILE A 178 0.59 -8.09 -14.27
N ASP A 179 1.81 -8.31 -13.81
CA ASP A 179 2.14 -9.44 -12.95
C ASP A 179 1.84 -9.13 -11.49
N TRP A 180 0.63 -9.53 -11.06
CA TRP A 180 0.21 -9.44 -9.66
C TRP A 180 0.79 -10.55 -8.77
N THR A 181 1.49 -11.53 -9.36
CA THR A 181 1.98 -12.68 -8.62
C THR A 181 2.92 -12.22 -7.52
N ASN A 182 2.77 -12.77 -6.32
CA ASN A 182 3.68 -12.48 -5.20
C ASN A 182 3.64 -11.01 -4.71
N PHE A 183 2.63 -10.20 -5.09
CA PHE A 183 2.50 -8.82 -4.62
C PHE A 183 2.50 -8.69 -3.09
N TRP A 184 1.95 -9.66 -2.37
CA TRP A 184 2.00 -9.71 -0.90
C TRP A 184 2.99 -10.76 -0.36
N SER A 185 3.90 -11.24 -1.20
CA SER A 185 4.72 -12.42 -0.90
C SER A 185 5.48 -12.30 0.42
N GLU A 186 5.89 -13.44 0.95
CA GLU A 186 6.63 -13.55 2.20
C GLU A 186 8.14 -13.75 1.95
N ASN A 187 8.61 -13.39 0.75
CA ASN A 187 9.98 -13.67 0.36
C ASN A 187 10.93 -12.65 0.98
N LEU A 188 11.49 -13.04 2.13
CA LEU A 188 12.73 -12.52 2.68
C LEU A 188 13.80 -12.46 1.57
N TYR A 189 14.08 -11.28 1.03
CA TYR A 189 15.28 -11.12 0.21
C TYR A 189 16.49 -10.79 1.09
N TYR A 190 17.37 -11.80 1.16
CA TYR A 190 18.83 -11.73 1.16
C TYR A 190 19.41 -10.30 1.12
N ASN A 191 19.62 -9.66 2.29
CA ASN A 191 20.73 -8.72 2.57
C ASN A 191 20.51 -7.82 3.80
N LEU A 192 19.40 -7.93 4.55
CA LEU A 192 19.31 -7.29 5.88
C LEU A 192 20.31 -7.85 6.92
N GLN A 193 21.13 -8.84 6.54
CA GLN A 193 22.12 -9.51 7.40
C GLN A 193 23.59 -9.20 7.01
N LYS A 194 23.88 -8.18 6.21
CA LYS A 194 25.27 -7.79 5.92
C LYS A 194 25.66 -6.46 6.53
#